data_AF-A0A3M0LU52-F1
#
_entry.id   AF-A0A3M0LU52-F1
#
_cell.length_a   1.000
_cell.length_b   1.000
_cell.length_c   1.000
_cell.angle_alpha   90.00
_cell.angle_beta   90.00
_cell.angle_gamma   90.00
#
_symmetry.space_group_name_H-M   'P 1'
#
loop_
_entity.id
_entity.type
_entity.pdbx_description
1 polymer ?
#
loop_
_entity_poly.entity_id
_entity_poly.type
_entity_poly.pdbx_seq_one_letter_code
_entity_poly.pdbx_strand_id
1 'polypeptide(L)'
;MFSIVPIVTSLGLASTATTTLAQNVGGGTWNYGVGLNGTFGYSDYLHTASRHGSAVGPNKSNRDKAVADAGNWSQARYHQFPSTGLNYWWSYE
;
A
#
# COMPACT_ATOMS: atom_id res chain seq x y z
N MET A 1 -22.94 -50.57 -4.77
CA MET A 1 -22.80 -49.11 -4.93
C MET A 1 -21.68 -48.67 -4.00
N PHE A 2 -20.58 -48.11 -4.52
CA PHE A 2 -19.42 -47.70 -3.73
C PHE A 2 -19.41 -46.16 -3.60
N SER A 3 -19.43 -45.64 -2.37
CA SER A 3 -19.40 -44.20 -2.10
C SER A 3 -17.96 -43.70 -1.98
N ILE A 4 -17.63 -42.64 -2.73
CA ILE A 4 -16.35 -41.93 -2.67
C ILE A 4 -16.53 -40.71 -1.76
N VAL A 5 -15.69 -40.58 -0.74
CA VAL A 5 -15.62 -39.39 0.13
C VAL A 5 -14.67 -38.37 -0.51
N PRO A 6 -15.09 -37.14 -0.82
CA PRO A 6 -14.15 -36.11 -1.27
C PRO A 6 -13.37 -35.56 -0.07
N ILE A 7 -12.06 -35.79 -0.05
CA ILE A 7 -11.14 -35.12 0.87
C ILE A 7 -10.97 -33.68 0.37
N VAL A 8 -11.46 -32.72 1.14
CA VAL A 8 -11.22 -31.29 0.89
C VAL A 8 -9.89 -30.93 1.53
N THR A 9 -8.84 -30.82 0.72
CA THR A 9 -7.54 -30.28 1.17
C THR A 9 -7.65 -28.75 1.22
N SER A 10 -7.83 -28.19 2.41
CA SER A 10 -7.77 -26.75 2.62
C SER A 10 -6.32 -26.27 2.42
N LEU A 11 -6.06 -25.58 1.31
CA LEU A 11 -4.80 -24.90 1.04
C LEU A 11 -4.71 -23.69 1.99
N GLY A 12 -3.92 -23.82 3.07
CA GLY A 12 -3.65 -22.72 3.98
C GLY A 12 -2.90 -21.61 3.25
N LEU A 13 -3.59 -20.51 2.95
CA LEU A 13 -2.95 -19.27 2.52
C LEU A 13 -2.09 -18.76 3.67
N ALA A 14 -0.77 -18.87 3.52
CA ALA A 14 0.17 -18.21 4.42
C ALA A 14 -0.08 -16.69 4.31
N SER A 15 -0.74 -16.13 5.33
CA SER A 15 -0.97 -14.69 5.43
C SER A 15 0.36 -14.00 5.70
N THR A 16 1.02 -13.56 4.64
CA THR A 16 2.22 -12.73 4.75
C THR A 16 1.81 -11.37 5.31
N ALA A 17 2.29 -11.06 6.52
CA ALA A 17 1.90 -9.85 7.24
C ALA A 17 2.30 -8.60 6.45
N THR A 18 1.31 -7.80 6.06
CA THR A 18 1.51 -6.45 5.54
C THR A 18 1.25 -5.49 6.70
N THR A 19 2.23 -4.66 7.06
CA THR A 19 2.01 -3.61 8.06
C THR A 19 1.38 -2.42 7.37
N THR A 20 0.06 -2.44 7.27
CA THR A 20 -0.73 -1.33 6.69
C THR A 20 -1.16 -0.37 7.79
N LEU A 21 -0.74 0.88 7.69
CA LEU A 21 -1.26 1.98 8.51
C LEU A 21 -2.24 2.78 7.66
N ALA A 22 -3.50 2.84 8.09
CA ALA A 22 -4.55 3.60 7.45
C ALA A 22 -4.89 4.83 8.30
N GLN A 23 -4.95 6.01 7.68
CA GLN A 23 -5.24 7.27 8.35
C GLN A 23 -6.17 8.14 7.50
N ASN A 24 -7.09 8.86 8.16
CA ASN A 24 -7.84 9.94 7.52
C ASN A 24 -7.03 11.23 7.67
N VAL A 25 -6.59 11.80 6.56
CA VAL A 25 -5.72 13.00 6.53
C VAL A 25 -6.18 13.93 5.42
N GLY A 26 -6.20 15.24 5.69
CA GLY A 26 -6.55 16.24 4.67
C GLY A 26 -7.93 16.08 4.02
N GLY A 27 -8.88 15.35 4.64
CA GLY A 27 -10.19 15.04 4.05
C GLY A 27 -10.20 13.78 3.16
N GLY A 28 -9.08 13.08 3.03
CA GLY A 28 -8.92 11.85 2.26
C GLY A 28 -8.46 10.65 3.10
N THR A 29 -8.40 9.49 2.46
CA THR A 29 -7.91 8.24 3.04
C THR A 29 -6.48 7.99 2.60
N TRP A 30 -5.58 7.77 3.55
CA TRP A 30 -4.18 7.46 3.30
C TRP A 30 -3.79 6.11 3.88
N ASN A 31 -3.32 5.20 3.02
CA ASN A 31 -2.80 3.89 3.38
C ASN A 31 -1.31 3.85 3.06
N TYR A 32 -0.48 3.58 4.05
CA TYR A 32 0.97 3.51 3.85
C TYR A 32 1.58 2.39 4.68
N GLY A 33 2.78 1.99 4.30
CA GLY A 33 3.48 0.95 5.05
C GLY A 33 4.52 0.21 4.23
N VAL A 34 4.74 -1.03 4.61
CA VAL A 34 5.73 -1.91 3.97
C VAL A 34 5.00 -3.13 3.41
N GLY A 35 5.23 -3.39 2.14
CA GLY A 35 4.69 -4.52 1.40
C GLY A 35 5.32 -5.86 1.83
N LEU A 36 4.80 -6.92 1.21
CA LEU A 36 5.14 -8.30 1.58
C LEU A 36 6.65 -8.53 1.67
N ASN A 37 7.06 -9.20 2.75
CA ASN A 37 8.45 -9.54 3.08
C ASN A 37 9.40 -8.36 3.28
N GLY A 38 8.91 -7.13 3.45
CA GLY A 38 9.81 -5.99 3.69
C GLY A 38 10.57 -5.54 2.45
N THR A 39 10.06 -5.87 1.26
CA THR A 39 10.77 -5.67 -0.03
C THR A 39 10.48 -4.32 -0.70
N PHE A 40 9.38 -3.68 -0.34
CA PHE A 40 9.04 -2.34 -0.80
C PHE A 40 8.22 -1.58 0.23
N GLY A 41 8.36 -0.26 0.27
CA GLY A 41 7.43 0.64 0.93
C GLY A 41 6.36 1.13 -0.03
N TYR A 42 5.21 1.49 0.51
CA TYR A 42 4.11 2.05 -0.27
C TYR A 42 3.41 3.21 0.44
N SER A 43 2.85 4.11 -0.37
CA SER A 43 2.02 5.23 0.06
C SER A 43 0.88 5.38 -0.94
N ASP A 44 -0.35 5.17 -0.51
CA ASP A 44 -1.58 5.24 -1.29
C ASP A 44 -2.49 6.30 -0.69
N TYR A 45 -2.81 7.37 -1.42
CA TYR A 45 -3.69 8.43 -0.94
C TYR A 45 -4.90 8.58 -1.88
N LEU A 46 -6.09 8.69 -1.30
CA LEU A 46 -7.35 8.94 -1.99
C LEU A 46 -7.98 10.21 -1.42
N HIS A 47 -8.20 11.20 -2.29
CA HIS A 47 -8.98 12.39 -1.96
C HIS A 47 -10.12 12.56 -2.98
N THR A 48 -11.36 12.72 -2.51
CA THR A 48 -12.56 12.68 -3.37
C THR A 48 -12.89 14.01 -4.05
N ALA A 49 -12.40 15.13 -3.52
CA ALA A 49 -12.79 16.47 -3.95
C ALA A 49 -11.70 17.24 -4.70
N SER A 50 -10.43 16.83 -4.57
CA SER A 50 -9.28 17.56 -5.10
C SER A 50 -8.25 16.61 -5.71
N ARG A 51 -7.48 17.15 -6.65
CA ARG A 51 -6.26 16.53 -7.14
C ARG A 51 -5.28 16.37 -5.98
N HIS A 52 -4.62 15.22 -5.93
CA HIS A 52 -3.83 14.83 -4.77
C HIS A 52 -2.68 13.91 -5.17
N GLY A 53 -1.76 13.69 -4.23
CA GLY A 53 -0.55 12.95 -4.47
C GLY A 53 -0.10 12.14 -3.26
N SER A 54 0.70 11.12 -3.54
CA SER A 54 1.34 10.25 -2.58
C SER A 54 2.81 10.10 -2.97
N ALA A 55 3.67 9.89 -1.98
CA ALA A 55 5.07 9.59 -2.23
C ALA A 55 5.64 8.69 -1.14
N VAL A 56 6.67 7.92 -1.50
CA VAL A 56 7.40 7.03 -0.59
C VAL A 56 8.86 6.92 -0.98
N GLY A 57 9.75 6.96 0.00
CA GLY A 57 11.19 6.82 -0.22
C GLY A 57 12.02 7.25 0.98
N PRO A 58 13.34 7.03 0.96
CA PRO A 58 14.23 7.39 2.07
C PRO A 58 14.29 8.90 2.33
N ASN A 59 14.13 9.74 1.32
CA ASN A 59 14.16 11.20 1.48
C ASN A 59 13.41 11.91 0.33
N LYS A 60 13.27 13.24 0.40
CA LYS A 60 12.58 14.00 -0.65
C LYS A 60 13.28 13.90 -2.00
N SER A 61 14.61 13.78 -2.09
CA SER A 61 15.32 13.72 -3.37
C SER A 61 15.24 12.34 -4.04
N ASN A 62 15.13 11.27 -3.25
CA ASN A 62 15.05 9.90 -3.71
C ASN A 62 13.73 9.29 -3.21
N ARG A 63 12.67 9.49 -3.99
CA ARG A 63 11.33 8.98 -3.70
C ARG A 63 10.58 8.65 -4.98
N ASP A 64 9.72 7.65 -4.87
CA ASP A 64 8.64 7.46 -5.83
C ASP A 64 7.47 8.38 -5.47
N LYS A 65 6.75 8.86 -6.49
CA LYS A 65 5.65 9.81 -6.32
C LYS A 65 4.58 9.56 -7.37
N ALA A 66 3.33 9.63 -6.94
CA ALA A 66 2.18 9.57 -7.82
C ALA A 66 1.27 10.77 -7.56
N VAL A 67 0.53 11.17 -8.60
CA VAL A 67 -0.51 12.20 -8.53
C VAL A 67 -1.74 11.63 -9.23
N ALA A 68 -2.90 11.83 -8.63
CA ALA A 68 -4.18 11.39 -9.15
C ALA A 68 -5.21 12.50 -9.07
N ASP A 69 -6.15 12.50 -10.01
CA ASP A 69 -7.32 13.37 -9.97
C ASP A 69 -8.27 12.95 -8.84
N ALA A 70 -9.18 13.86 -8.49
CA ALA A 70 -10.19 13.65 -7.46
C ALA A 70 -10.95 12.32 -7.67
N GLY A 71 -11.07 11.54 -6.59
CA GLY A 71 -11.80 10.26 -6.59
C GLY A 71 -10.98 9.04 -7.04
N ASN A 72 -9.75 9.22 -7.54
CA ASN A 72 -8.85 8.13 -7.90
C ASN A 72 -7.77 7.93 -6.84
N TRP A 73 -7.24 6.71 -6.70
CA TRP A 73 -6.11 6.48 -5.81
C TRP A 73 -4.81 6.98 -6.44
N SER A 74 -4.07 7.81 -5.71
CA SER A 74 -2.66 8.07 -5.98
C SER A 74 -1.82 6.99 -5.29
N GLN A 75 -1.01 6.26 -6.06
CA GLN A 75 -0.28 5.09 -5.56
C GLN A 75 1.22 5.18 -5.84
N ALA A 76 2.03 5.28 -4.80
CA ALA A 76 3.48 5.27 -4.88
C ALA A 76 4.07 3.98 -4.29
N ARG A 77 5.14 3.47 -4.90
CA ARG A 77 5.84 2.24 -4.51
C ARG A 77 7.35 2.45 -4.59
N TYR A 78 8.07 2.13 -3.52
CA TYR A 78 9.53 2.27 -3.46
C TYR A 78 10.18 0.95 -3.07
N HIS A 79 10.91 0.35 -4.00
CA HIS A 79 11.59 -0.93 -3.79
C HIS A 79 12.95 -0.71 -3.12
N GLN A 80 13.11 -1.26 -1.92
CA GLN A 80 14.36 -1.25 -1.16
C GLN A 80 14.40 -2.46 -0.23
N PHE A 81 15.55 -3.14 -0.16
CA PHE A 81 15.75 -4.26 0.75
C PHE A 81 16.96 -3.99 1.68
N PRO A 82 16.79 -4.03 3.02
CA PRO A 82 15.51 -4.06 3.73
C PRO A 82 14.72 -2.74 3.54
N SER A 83 13.39 -2.79 3.50
CA SER A 83 12.51 -1.60 3.45
C SER A 83 12.42 -0.90 4.82
N THR A 84 13.56 -0.42 5.30
CA THR A 84 13.69 0.37 6.53
C THR A 84 14.14 1.79 6.20
N GLY A 85 13.80 2.75 7.07
CA GLY A 85 14.19 4.15 6.90
C GLY A 85 13.40 4.88 5.80
N LEU A 86 12.20 4.37 5.47
CA LEU A 86 11.32 4.99 4.49
C LEU A 86 10.46 6.07 5.15
N ASN A 87 10.27 7.15 4.41
CA ASN A 87 9.34 8.22 4.73
C ASN A 87 8.15 8.13 3.78
N TYR A 88 6.99 8.49 4.30
CA TYR A 88 5.71 8.41 3.59
C TYR A 88 5.09 9.80 3.57
N TRP A 89 4.61 10.22 2.41
CA TRP A 89 3.98 11.53 2.23
C TRP A 89 2.66 11.41 1.48
N TRP A 90 1.79 12.37 1.76
CA TRP A 90 0.54 12.67 1.06
C TRP A 90 0.45 14.19 0.84
N SER A 91 -0.28 14.61 -0.18
CA SER A 91 -0.54 16.02 -0.48
C SER A 91 -1.84 16.17 -1.26
N TYR A 92 -2.49 17.33 -1.17
CA TYR A 92 -3.62 17.71 -2.01
C TYR A 92 -3.53 19.19 -2.40
N GLU A 93 -4.15 19.54 -3.53
CA GLU A 93 -4.32 20.92 -4.01
C GLU A 93 -5.55 21.60 -3.37
#